data_AF-I1DYY0-F1
#
_entry.id   AF-I1DYY0-F1
#
_cell.length_a   1.000
_cell.length_b   1.000
_cell.length_c   1.000
_cell.angle_alpha   90.00
_cell.angle_beta   90.00
_cell.angle_gamma   90.00
#
_symmetry.space_group_name_H-M   'P 1'
#
loop_
_entity.id
_entity.type
_entity.pdbx_description
1 polymer ?
#
loop_
_entity_poly.entity_id
_entity_poly.type
_entity_poly.pdbx_seq_one_letter_code
_entity_poly.pdbx_strand_id
1 'polypeptide(L)'
;MQGSLVCTGTGITLGSHISPLSRSYIEQADVVFVLVADGITEKWIEQMNADVRSLQPYYQEGKSRMITYREMVAAMLAEVTAGKKVVGAFYGHPGVFAWVPHNAIEQARKLYHGYVGQFF
;
A
#
# COMPACT_ATOMS: atom_id res chain seq x y z
N MET A 1 13.23 11.65 -11.29
CA MET A 1 13.79 10.86 -10.18
C MET A 1 13.21 9.45 -10.25
N GLN A 2 13.89 8.45 -9.72
CA GLN A 2 13.40 7.07 -9.76
C GLN A 2 12.48 6.82 -8.55
N GLY A 3 11.23 6.44 -8.82
CA GLY A 3 10.26 6.13 -7.77
C GLY A 3 10.54 4.79 -7.08
N SER A 4 9.88 4.54 -5.96
CA SER A 4 10.00 3.30 -5.18
C SER A 4 8.65 2.84 -4.64
N LEU A 5 8.56 1.54 -4.35
CA LEU A 5 7.38 0.92 -3.74
C LEU A 5 7.78 0.08 -2.53
N VAL A 6 7.13 0.30 -1.40
CA VAL A 6 7.18 -0.54 -0.20
C VAL A 6 5.76 -1.00 0.14
N CYS A 7 5.57 -2.28 0.46
CA CYS A 7 4.28 -2.79 0.94
C CYS A 7 4.44 -3.26 2.39
N THR A 8 3.65 -2.69 3.29
CA THR A 8 3.78 -2.90 4.73
C THR A 8 2.49 -3.39 5.37
N GLY A 9 2.62 -4.19 6.42
CA GLY A 9 1.53 -4.62 7.27
C GLY A 9 1.21 -3.64 8.37
N THR A 10 -0.08 -3.40 8.59
CA THR A 10 -0.58 -2.68 9.78
C THR A 10 -0.87 -3.64 10.94
N GLY A 11 -0.78 -4.95 10.68
CA GLY A 11 -1.25 -5.98 11.59
C GLY A 11 -2.78 -6.01 11.70
N ILE A 12 -3.28 -6.84 12.63
CA ILE A 12 -4.73 -7.05 12.83
C ILE A 12 -5.33 -6.07 13.84
N THR A 13 -4.60 -5.77 14.92
CA THR A 13 -5.10 -4.94 16.02
C THR A 13 -4.53 -3.53 15.88
N LEU A 14 -5.43 -2.54 15.89
CA LEU A 14 -5.09 -1.13 15.76
C LEU A 14 -3.99 -0.72 16.74
N GLY A 15 -2.93 -0.11 16.21
CA GLY A 15 -1.84 0.43 17.03
C GLY A 15 -0.85 -0.59 17.56
N SER A 16 -1.29 -1.79 17.93
CA SER A 16 -0.45 -2.73 18.68
C SER A 16 0.45 -3.62 17.81
N HIS A 17 0.05 -3.90 16.57
CA HIS A 17 0.74 -4.87 15.71
C HIS A 17 1.58 -4.24 14.60
N ILE A 18 1.48 -2.92 14.38
CA ILE A 18 2.35 -2.27 13.41
C ILE A 18 3.80 -2.28 13.92
N SER A 19 4.74 -2.63 13.06
CA SER A 19 6.16 -2.55 13.43
C SER A 19 6.66 -1.10 13.40
N PRO A 20 7.68 -0.74 14.20
CA PRO A 20 8.30 0.58 14.11
C PRO A 20 8.83 0.90 12.70
N LEU A 21 9.33 -0.11 11.98
CA LEU A 21 9.84 0.04 10.63
C LEU A 21 8.72 0.31 9.62
N SER A 22 7.61 -0.44 9.71
CA SER A 22 6.38 -0.22 8.94
C SER A 22 5.90 1.23 9.06
N ARG A 23 5.82 1.72 10.31
CA ARG A 23 5.43 3.10 10.61
C ARG A 23 6.40 4.11 10.02
N SER A 24 7.70 3.89 10.16
CA SER A 24 8.74 4.76 9.61
C SER A 24 8.64 4.91 8.08
N TYR A 25 8.30 3.84 7.36
CA TYR A 25 8.03 3.93 5.93
C TYR A 25 6.79 4.76 5.60
N ILE A 26 5.68 4.57 6.34
CA ILE A 26 4.46 5.36 6.17
C ILE A 26 4.74 6.85 6.38
N GLU A 27 5.45 7.22 7.45
CA GLU A 27 5.75 8.61 7.79
C GLU A 27 6.65 9.31 6.76
N GLN A 28 7.53 8.57 6.06
CA GLN A 28 8.50 9.11 5.10
C GLN A 28 8.06 9.03 3.63
N ALA A 29 6.89 8.44 3.35
CA ALA A 29 6.37 8.30 2.00
C ALA A 29 5.94 9.65 1.40
N ASP A 30 6.02 9.78 0.08
CA ASP A 30 5.39 10.90 -0.62
C ASP A 30 3.88 10.69 -0.75
N VAL A 31 3.44 9.42 -0.80
CA VAL A 31 2.03 9.02 -0.85
C VAL A 31 1.86 7.63 -0.24
N VAL A 32 0.80 7.46 0.55
CA VAL A 32 0.41 6.19 1.16
C VAL A 32 -0.93 5.74 0.60
N PHE A 33 -0.97 4.56 -0.01
CA PHE A 33 -2.22 3.88 -0.35
C PHE A 33 -2.58 2.92 0.77
N VAL A 34 -3.80 2.99 1.28
CA VAL A 34 -4.24 2.22 2.45
C VAL A 34 -5.38 1.28 2.10
N LEU A 35 -5.27 0.01 2.51
CA LEU A 35 -6.32 -1.00 2.40
C LEU A 35 -6.43 -1.76 3.72
N VAL A 36 -7.22 -1.21 4.64
CA VAL A 36 -7.38 -1.74 6.00
C VAL A 36 -8.81 -2.22 6.28
N ALA A 37 -8.98 -2.94 7.39
CA ALA A 37 -10.24 -3.62 7.73
C ALA A 37 -11.36 -2.66 8.13
N ASP A 38 -11.04 -1.48 8.63
CA ASP A 38 -12.01 -0.53 9.19
C ASP A 38 -11.55 0.93 9.04
N GLY A 39 -12.52 1.85 9.10
CA GLY A 39 -12.26 3.28 8.92
C GLY A 39 -11.52 3.95 10.10
N ILE A 40 -11.49 3.35 11.30
CA ILE A 40 -10.74 3.90 12.44
C ILE A 40 -9.25 3.68 12.20
N THR A 41 -8.87 2.48 11.74
CA THR A 41 -7.50 2.18 11.33
C THR A 41 -7.04 3.08 10.19
N GLU A 42 -7.92 3.35 9.21
CA GLU A 42 -7.63 4.29 8.12
C GLU A 42 -7.35 5.70 8.64
N LYS A 43 -8.24 6.24 9.48
CA LYS A 43 -8.09 7.56 10.12
C LYS A 43 -6.85 7.68 11.00
N TRP A 44 -6.42 6.59 11.63
CA TRP A 44 -5.19 6.56 12.40
C TRP A 44 -3.94 6.62 11.52
N ILE A 45 -3.95 5.95 10.37
CA ILE A 45 -2.85 6.02 9.38
C ILE A 45 -2.79 7.40 8.73
N GLU A 46 -3.93 8.05 8.48
CA GLU A 46 -4.00 9.44 8.00
C GLU A 46 -3.27 10.45 8.92
N GLN A 47 -3.08 10.12 10.20
CA GLN A 47 -2.32 10.98 11.12
C GLN A 47 -0.80 10.85 10.94
N MET A 48 -0.32 9.83 10.21
CA MET A 48 1.11 9.53 10.03
C MET A 48 1.70 10.18 8.78
N ASN A 49 0.88 10.51 7.78
CA ASN A 49 1.34 11.07 6.52
C ASN A 49 0.34 12.10 5.96
N ALA A 50 0.83 13.10 5.25
CA ALA A 50 0.01 14.18 4.70
C ALA A 50 -0.82 13.77 3.46
N ASP A 51 -0.41 12.72 2.73
CA ASP A 51 -1.10 12.21 1.53
C ASP A 51 -1.39 10.71 1.70
N VAL A 52 -2.55 10.41 2.30
CA VAL A 52 -3.09 9.05 2.46
C VAL A 52 -4.33 8.88 1.61
N ARG A 53 -4.35 7.82 0.80
CA ARG A 53 -5.41 7.55 -0.18
C ARG A 53 -5.97 6.16 0.02
N SER A 54 -7.27 6.07 0.32
CA SER A 54 -7.94 4.78 0.49
C SER A 54 -8.03 4.02 -0.82
N LEU A 55 -7.73 2.72 -0.77
CA LEU A 55 -8.00 1.77 -1.83
C LEU A 55 -9.40 1.14 -1.69
N GLN A 56 -10.10 1.33 -0.56
CA GLN A 56 -11.45 0.78 -0.37
C GLN A 56 -12.46 1.21 -1.46
N PRO A 57 -12.46 2.46 -1.96
CA PRO A 57 -13.42 2.90 -2.98
C PRO A 57 -13.33 2.18 -4.33
N TYR A 58 -12.25 1.44 -4.59
CA TYR A 58 -12.14 0.61 -5.80
C TYR A 58 -13.05 -0.64 -5.75
N TYR A 59 -13.50 -1.05 -4.56
CA TYR A 59 -14.54 -2.06 -4.45
C TYR A 59 -15.89 -1.48 -4.84
N GLN A 60 -16.62 -2.21 -5.67
CA GLN A 60 -17.96 -1.86 -6.12
C GLN A 60 -18.82 -3.11 -6.16
N GLU A 61 -20.11 -2.98 -5.83
CA GLU A 61 -21.06 -4.08 -5.90
C GLU A 61 -21.15 -4.63 -7.33
N GLY A 62 -21.19 -5.96 -7.47
CA GLY A 62 -21.21 -6.63 -8.78
C GLY A 62 -19.89 -6.62 -9.55
N LYS A 63 -18.86 -5.89 -9.10
CA LYS A 63 -17.55 -5.86 -9.74
C LYS A 63 -16.68 -7.03 -9.29
N SER A 64 -16.01 -7.68 -10.24
CA SER A 64 -15.03 -8.72 -9.93
C SER A 64 -13.88 -8.14 -9.10
N ARG A 65 -13.57 -8.83 -7.99
CA ARG A 65 -12.43 -8.47 -7.12
C ARG A 65 -11.12 -8.39 -7.91
N MET A 66 -10.93 -9.24 -8.91
CA MET A 66 -9.71 -9.19 -9.73
C MET A 66 -9.59 -7.92 -10.57
N ILE A 67 -10.70 -7.30 -10.98
CA ILE A 67 -10.67 -6.00 -11.65
C ILE A 67 -10.29 -4.93 -10.65
N THR A 68 -10.97 -4.88 -9.50
CA THR A 68 -10.63 -3.98 -8.38
C THR A 68 -9.16 -4.07 -8.00
N TYR A 69 -8.61 -5.27 -7.85
CA TYR A 69 -7.21 -5.45 -7.46
C TYR A 69 -6.24 -4.92 -8.51
N ARG A 70 -6.53 -5.11 -9.80
CA ARG A 70 -5.70 -4.56 -10.87
C ARG A 70 -5.72 -3.05 -10.89
N GLU A 71 -6.87 -2.44 -10.60
CA GLU A 71 -6.98 -0.98 -10.50
C GLU A 71 -6.22 -0.43 -9.29
N MET A 72 -6.31 -1.08 -8.12
CA MET A 72 -5.53 -0.72 -6.94
C MET A 72 -4.01 -0.78 -7.24
N VAL A 73 -3.55 -1.85 -7.91
CA VAL A 73 -2.15 -1.97 -8.36
C VAL A 73 -1.79 -0.84 -9.32
N ALA A 74 -2.62 -0.57 -10.33
CA ALA A 74 -2.38 0.49 -11.30
C ALA A 74 -2.28 1.86 -10.65
N ALA A 75 -3.14 2.17 -9.68
CA ALA A 75 -3.12 3.43 -8.93
C ALA A 75 -1.80 3.63 -8.17
N MET A 76 -1.31 2.58 -7.50
CA MET A 76 -0.01 2.64 -6.82
C MET A 76 1.14 2.83 -7.81
N LEU A 77 1.17 2.05 -8.90
CA LEU A 77 2.27 2.09 -9.87
C LEU A 77 2.29 3.37 -10.70
N ALA A 78 1.17 4.06 -10.87
CA ALA A 78 1.12 5.38 -11.49
C ALA A 78 1.99 6.39 -10.71
N GLU A 79 1.90 6.39 -9.37
CA GLU A 79 2.70 7.27 -8.51
C GLU A 79 4.17 6.87 -8.47
N VAL A 80 4.47 5.56 -8.52
CA VAL A 80 5.86 5.07 -8.70
C VAL A 80 6.44 5.58 -10.02
N THR A 81 5.67 5.51 -11.12
CA THR A 81 6.06 6.04 -12.43
C THR A 81 6.33 7.54 -12.39
N ALA A 82 5.54 8.28 -11.60
CA ALA A 82 5.74 9.71 -11.36
C ALA A 82 6.98 10.03 -10.50
N GLY A 83 7.73 9.01 -10.06
CA GLY A 83 8.98 9.17 -9.33
C GLY A 83 8.82 9.31 -7.81
N LYS A 84 7.64 8.99 -7.26
CA LYS A 84 7.35 9.10 -5.83
C LYS A 84 7.82 7.89 -5.02
N LYS A 85 8.08 8.11 -3.73
CA LYS A 85 8.17 7.07 -2.70
C LYS A 85 6.77 6.65 -2.29
N VAL A 86 6.31 5.51 -2.81
CA VAL A 86 4.96 4.99 -2.58
C VAL A 86 4.99 3.92 -1.49
N VAL A 87 4.06 4.02 -0.54
CA VAL A 87 3.80 2.97 0.44
C VAL A 87 2.40 2.41 0.26
N GLY A 88 2.28 1.09 0.16
CA GLY A 88 1.01 0.38 0.31
C GLY A 88 0.89 -0.19 1.72
N ALA A 89 -0.06 0.29 2.52
CA ALA A 89 -0.34 -0.18 3.88
C ALA A 89 -1.56 -1.11 3.89
N PHE A 90 -1.37 -2.36 4.27
CA PHE A 90 -2.39 -3.42 4.20
C PHE A 90 -2.68 -3.99 5.59
N TYR A 91 -3.95 -4.31 5.87
CA TYR A 91 -4.28 -5.02 7.11
C TYR A 91 -3.58 -6.38 7.20
N GLY A 92 -3.20 -6.78 8.41
CA GLY A 92 -2.47 -8.03 8.63
C GLY A 92 -1.03 -7.95 8.11
N HIS A 93 -0.59 -9.02 7.45
CA HIS A 93 0.74 -9.09 6.83
C HIS A 93 0.62 -9.04 5.31
N PRO A 94 1.34 -8.14 4.61
CA PRO A 94 1.16 -7.87 3.17
C PRO A 94 1.61 -9.03 2.28
N GLY A 95 2.33 -10.02 2.82
CA GLY A 95 2.69 -11.26 2.13
C GLY A 95 1.71 -12.43 2.32
N VAL A 96 0.71 -12.32 3.21
CA VAL A 96 -0.16 -13.45 3.60
C VAL A 96 -1.59 -13.19 3.10
N PHE A 97 -2.06 -14.03 2.18
CA PHE A 97 -3.39 -13.92 1.54
C PHE A 97 -3.69 -12.54 0.89
N ALA A 98 -2.67 -11.82 0.42
CA ALA A 98 -2.82 -10.46 -0.08
C ALA A 98 -2.37 -10.33 -1.54
N TRP A 99 -3.30 -10.38 -2.50
CA TRP A 99 -2.96 -10.38 -3.93
C TRP A 99 -2.36 -9.05 -4.42
N VAL A 100 -2.94 -7.92 -4.00
CA VAL A 100 -2.56 -6.57 -4.44
C VAL A 100 -1.07 -6.26 -4.19
N PRO A 101 -0.53 -6.40 -2.97
CA PRO A 101 0.87 -6.07 -2.73
C PRO A 101 1.84 -7.04 -3.43
N HIS A 102 1.54 -8.33 -3.53
CA HIS A 102 2.34 -9.29 -4.31
C HIS A 102 2.46 -8.85 -5.77
N ASN A 103 1.33 -8.54 -6.39
CA ASN A 103 1.32 -8.19 -7.81
C ASN A 103 1.93 -6.80 -8.07
N ALA A 104 1.72 -5.82 -7.17
CA ALA A 104 2.34 -4.52 -7.28
C ALA A 104 3.88 -4.59 -7.21
N ILE A 105 4.43 -5.37 -6.28
CA ILE A 105 5.89 -5.58 -6.17
C ILE A 105 6.43 -6.29 -7.41
N GLU A 106 5.75 -7.34 -7.88
CA GLU A 106 6.17 -8.07 -9.08
C GLU A 106 6.24 -7.15 -10.31
N GLN A 107 5.21 -6.33 -10.53
CA GLN A 107 5.17 -5.40 -11.64
C GLN A 107 6.19 -4.27 -11.49
N ALA A 108 6.32 -3.69 -10.30
CA ALA A 108 7.32 -2.65 -10.06
C ALA A 108 8.75 -3.16 -10.32
N ARG A 109 9.07 -4.42 -9.99
CA ARG A 109 10.42 -4.99 -10.23
C ARG A 109 10.74 -5.14 -11.71
N LYS A 110 9.72 -5.37 -12.53
CA LYS A 110 9.86 -5.48 -14.00
C LYS A 110 10.03 -4.10 -14.65
N LEU A 111 9.40 -3.07 -14.08
CA LEU A 111 9.33 -1.73 -14.66
C LEU A 111 10.44 -0.78 -14.16
N TYR A 112 10.98 -1.00 -12.96
CA TYR A 112 11.92 -0.08 -12.31
C TYR A 112 13.14 -0.81 -11.75
N HIS A 113 14.33 -0.33 -12.09
CA HIS A 113 15.62 -0.82 -11.57
C HIS A 113 16.00 -0.21 -10.19
N GLY A 114 15.14 0.64 -9.61
CA GLY A 114 15.31 1.20 -8.26
C GLY A 114 14.90 0.22 -7.16
N TYR A 115 14.99 0.61 -5.88
CA TYR A 115 14.61 -0.27 -4.77
C TYR A 115 13.12 -0.65 -4.85
N VAL A 116 12.83 -1.92 -5.15
CA VAL A 116 11.47 -2.43 -5.31
C VAL A 116 11.14 -3.55 -4.31
N GLY A 117 10.28 -3.20 -3.35
CA GLY A 117 9.38 -4.09 -2.65
C GLY A 117 10.03 -5.03 -1.64
N GLN A 118 9.98 -4.62 -0.38
CA GLN A 118 10.18 -5.49 0.78
C GLN A 118 8.86 -5.54 1.57
N PHE A 119 8.50 -6.73 2.03
CA PHE A 119 7.38 -6.94 2.95
C PHE A 119 7.91 -6.82 4.38
N PHE A 120 7.17 -6.09 5.23
CA PHE A 120 7.40 -5.97 6.66
C PHE A 120 6.09 -6.19 7.42
#